data_AF-A0A202DR47-F1
#
_entry.id   AF-A0A202DR47-F1
#
_cell.length_a   1.000
_cell.length_b   1.000
_cell.length_c   1.000
_cell.angle_alpha   90.00
_cell.angle_beta   90.00
_cell.angle_gamma   90.00
#
_symmetry.space_group_name_H-M   'P 1'
#
loop_
_entity.id
_entity.type
_entity.pdbx_description
1 polymer ?
#
loop_
_entity_poly.entity_id
_entity_poly.type
_entity_poly.pdbx_seq_one_letter_code
_entity_poly.pdbx_strand_id
1 'polypeptide(L)'
;MAPERAAAAEGNFYQPTTSAIGPGMNERIQRLRKQTVETPATLSIERALIETEFYQENYGKYSVPVMRALNFLELCKRKTIYLGDDELIVGERGPVPKAVPTFPELTCHSVEDFHVLNTRDQQRYTLSEENIEIYAKEVIPYWNGRTQRERIFNHVPQEWQAAYEAGVFTEFMEQRAPGHTC
;
A
#
# COMPACT_ATOMS: atom_id res chain seq x y z
N MET A 1 -6.33 -36.18 18.31
CA MET A 1 -5.47 -35.61 19.38
C MET A 1 -6.03 -34.23 19.66
N ALA A 2 -6.60 -33.99 20.85
CA ALA A 2 -7.06 -32.65 21.22
C ALA A 2 -5.83 -31.80 21.54
N PRO A 3 -5.72 -30.55 21.06
CA PRO A 3 -4.59 -29.70 21.39
C PRO A 3 -4.56 -29.46 22.90
N GLU A 4 -3.38 -29.59 23.51
CA GLU A 4 -3.18 -29.35 24.96
C GLU A 4 -3.51 -27.90 25.37
N ARG A 5 -3.52 -26.98 24.40
CA ARG A 5 -3.82 -25.57 24.59
C ARG A 5 -4.97 -25.13 23.68
N ALA A 6 -5.98 -24.50 24.26
CA ALA A 6 -7.01 -23.82 23.49
C ALA A 6 -6.43 -22.61 22.75
N ALA A 7 -6.84 -22.39 21.51
CA ALA A 7 -6.35 -21.28 20.67
C ALA A 7 -6.56 -19.88 21.31
N ALA A 8 -7.47 -19.77 22.28
CA ALA A 8 -7.78 -18.53 23.00
C ALA A 8 -6.95 -18.30 24.28
N ALA A 9 -6.13 -19.27 24.74
CA ALA A 9 -5.38 -19.11 25.99
C ALA A 9 -4.15 -18.19 25.80
N GLU A 10 -3.91 -17.25 26.73
CA GLU A 10 -2.71 -16.38 26.81
C GLU A 10 -1.42 -17.16 27.04
N GLY A 11 -1.51 -18.21 27.84
CA GLY A 11 -0.40 -19.08 28.17
C GLY A 11 -0.81 -20.04 29.28
N ASN A 12 0.14 -20.87 29.72
CA ASN A 12 -0.12 -21.94 30.68
C ASN A 12 -0.44 -21.44 32.10
N PHE A 13 -0.22 -20.15 32.38
CA PHE A 13 -0.34 -19.53 33.71
C PHE A 13 -1.46 -18.50 33.81
N TYR A 14 -2.23 -18.31 32.73
CA TYR A 14 -3.26 -17.28 32.65
C TYR A 14 -4.65 -17.91 32.75
N GLN A 15 -5.53 -17.28 33.52
CA GLN A 15 -6.93 -17.70 33.55
C GLN A 15 -7.65 -17.29 32.26
N PRO A 16 -8.61 -18.09 31.77
CA PRO A 16 -9.42 -17.70 30.63
C PRO A 16 -10.15 -16.38 30.89
N THR A 17 -10.10 -15.47 29.93
CA THR A 17 -10.80 -14.19 30.00
C THR A 17 -12.31 -14.41 29.98
N THR A 18 -13.03 -13.92 30.99
CA THR A 18 -14.50 -14.03 31.10
C THR A 18 -15.25 -12.97 30.29
N SER A 19 -14.55 -11.92 29.85
CA SER A 19 -15.08 -10.76 29.11
C SER A 19 -14.47 -10.65 27.70
N ALA A 20 -14.36 -11.78 26.98
CA ALA A 20 -13.79 -11.77 25.64
C ALA A 20 -14.65 -10.92 24.67
N ILE A 21 -14.03 -9.91 24.04
CA ILE A 21 -14.67 -9.05 23.03
C ILE A 21 -14.47 -9.56 21.61
N GLY A 22 -13.68 -10.63 21.45
CA GLY A 22 -13.38 -11.26 20.16
C GLY A 22 -12.25 -12.28 20.28
N PRO A 23 -11.76 -12.84 19.15
CA PRO A 23 -10.62 -13.73 19.15
C PRO A 23 -9.34 -13.01 19.57
N GLY A 24 -8.51 -13.67 20.38
CA GLY A 24 -7.25 -13.11 20.84
C GLY A 24 -6.95 -13.57 22.24
N MET A 25 -5.66 -13.71 22.54
CA MET A 25 -5.25 -14.33 23.78
C MET A 25 -5.64 -13.46 25.00
N ASN A 26 -5.36 -12.16 24.94
CA ASN A 26 -5.65 -11.19 26.00
C ASN A 26 -6.43 -9.98 25.47
N GLU A 27 -6.91 -9.12 26.37
CA GLU A 27 -7.70 -7.95 25.98
C GLU A 27 -6.97 -7.02 25.01
N ARG A 28 -5.66 -6.82 25.20
CA ARG A 28 -4.81 -6.00 24.30
C ARG A 28 -4.84 -6.54 22.88
N ILE A 29 -4.58 -7.84 22.71
CA ILE A 29 -4.58 -8.54 21.42
C ILE A 29 -5.99 -8.56 20.81
N GLN A 30 -7.03 -8.73 21.63
CA GLN A 30 -8.41 -8.69 21.16
C GLN A 30 -8.77 -7.29 20.60
N ARG A 31 -8.36 -6.20 21.27
CA ARG A 31 -8.57 -4.83 20.78
C ARG A 31 -7.80 -4.55 19.49
N LEU A 32 -6.50 -4.87 19.44
CA LEU A 32 -5.66 -4.70 18.24
C LEU A 32 -6.19 -5.51 17.04
N ARG A 33 -6.59 -6.76 17.27
CA ARG A 33 -7.16 -7.62 16.21
C ARG A 33 -8.50 -7.05 15.73
N LYS A 34 -9.37 -6.61 16.65
CA LYS A 34 -10.65 -6.00 16.30
C LYS A 34 -10.44 -4.78 15.41
N GLN A 35 -9.55 -3.86 15.79
CA GLN A 35 -9.17 -2.71 14.98
C GLN A 35 -8.69 -3.11 13.59
N THR A 36 -7.82 -4.11 13.47
CA THR A 36 -7.30 -4.57 12.18
C THR A 36 -8.39 -5.15 11.26
N VAL A 37 -9.31 -5.93 11.82
CA VAL A 37 -10.37 -6.60 11.04
C VAL A 37 -11.44 -5.59 10.61
N GLU A 38 -11.86 -4.72 11.52
CA GLU A 38 -12.98 -3.79 11.30
C GLU A 38 -12.57 -2.54 10.51
N THR A 39 -11.30 -2.14 10.53
CA THR A 39 -10.85 -0.96 9.77
C THR A 39 -11.02 -1.19 8.26
N PRO A 40 -11.69 -0.30 7.52
CA PRO A 40 -11.77 -0.40 6.05
C PRO A 40 -10.41 -0.12 5.40
N ALA A 41 -10.15 -0.74 4.25
CA ALA A 41 -8.94 -0.44 3.49
C ALA A 41 -9.11 0.88 2.73
N THR A 42 -8.15 1.79 2.87
CA THR A 42 -8.16 3.12 2.24
C THR A 42 -6.86 3.37 1.49
N LEU A 43 -6.85 4.39 0.64
CA LEU A 43 -5.63 4.87 -0.01
C LEU A 43 -5.10 6.13 0.69
N SER A 44 -3.77 6.26 0.72
CA SER A 44 -3.08 7.49 1.08
C SER A 44 -2.24 7.98 -0.08
N ILE A 45 -2.45 9.26 -0.45
CA ILE A 45 -1.69 9.94 -1.52
C ILE A 45 -0.41 10.60 -1.01
N GLU A 46 -0.19 10.61 0.31
CA GLU A 46 0.95 11.28 0.97
C GLU A 46 2.29 10.90 0.33
N ARG A 47 2.53 9.59 0.15
CA ARG A 47 3.77 9.10 -0.47
C ARG A 47 3.94 9.64 -1.88
N ALA A 48 2.87 9.61 -2.68
CA ALA A 48 2.92 10.06 -4.06
C ALA A 48 3.21 11.57 -4.15
N LEU A 49 2.68 12.37 -3.24
CA LEU A 49 2.97 13.80 -3.17
C LEU A 49 4.45 14.06 -2.84
N ILE A 50 4.97 13.44 -1.77
CA ILE A 50 6.37 13.60 -1.36
C ILE A 50 7.32 13.14 -2.48
N GLU A 51 7.03 11.98 -3.08
CA GLU A 51 7.84 11.46 -4.17
C GLU A 51 7.78 12.37 -5.39
N THR A 52 6.60 12.85 -5.78
CA THR A 52 6.47 13.73 -6.95
C THR A 52 7.26 15.02 -6.78
N GLU A 53 7.14 15.67 -5.62
CA GLU A 53 7.88 16.88 -5.28
C GLU A 53 9.40 16.63 -5.34
N PHE A 54 9.88 15.56 -4.68
CA PHE A 54 11.30 15.20 -4.70
C PHE A 54 11.82 15.01 -6.13
N TYR A 55 11.06 14.31 -6.98
CA TYR A 55 11.45 14.03 -8.35
C TYR A 55 11.37 15.25 -9.26
N GLN A 56 10.38 16.13 -9.09
CA GLN A 56 10.31 17.40 -9.81
C GLN A 56 11.57 18.23 -9.62
N GLU A 57 12.09 18.26 -8.39
CA GLU A 57 13.29 19.02 -8.06
C GLU A 57 14.59 18.33 -8.45
N ASN A 58 14.65 16.99 -8.40
CA ASN A 58 15.93 16.26 -8.41
C ASN A 58 16.15 15.33 -9.62
N TYR A 59 15.17 15.17 -10.50
CA TYR A 59 15.31 14.28 -11.64
C TYR A 59 16.50 14.65 -12.53
N GLY A 60 17.34 13.66 -12.85
CA GLY A 60 18.55 13.83 -13.67
C GLY A 60 19.78 14.40 -12.94
N LYS A 61 19.66 14.86 -11.69
CA LYS A 61 20.81 15.40 -10.92
C LYS A 61 21.77 14.34 -10.38
N TYR A 62 21.27 13.11 -10.18
CA TYR A 62 22.01 12.01 -9.57
C TYR A 62 21.89 10.73 -10.41
N SER A 63 22.78 9.77 -10.18
CA SER A 63 22.62 8.42 -10.75
C SER A 63 21.31 7.79 -10.24
N VAL A 64 20.72 6.88 -11.02
CA VAL A 64 19.43 6.26 -10.68
C VAL A 64 19.41 5.64 -9.27
N PRO A 65 20.42 4.85 -8.84
CA PRO A 65 20.42 4.28 -7.49
C PRO A 65 20.47 5.34 -6.39
N VAL A 66 21.28 6.39 -6.56
CA VAL A 66 21.41 7.47 -5.58
C VAL A 66 20.12 8.29 -5.51
N MET A 67 19.50 8.57 -6.67
CA MET A 67 18.23 9.27 -6.74
C MET A 67 17.12 8.51 -5.99
N ARG A 68 17.05 7.17 -6.15
CA ARG A 68 16.09 6.32 -5.42
C ARG A 68 16.38 6.28 -3.92
N ALA A 69 17.64 6.23 -3.51
CA ALA A 69 18.05 6.25 -2.11
C ALA A 69 17.70 7.58 -1.43
N LEU A 70 17.94 8.71 -2.11
CA LEU A 70 17.61 10.04 -1.60
C LEU A 70 16.09 10.26 -1.53
N ASN A 71 15.32 9.79 -2.51
CA ASN A 71 13.86 9.79 -2.43
C ASN A 71 13.36 9.00 -1.22
N PHE A 72 13.92 7.81 -0.98
CA PHE A 72 13.57 7.01 0.19
C PHE A 72 13.89 7.73 1.50
N LEU A 73 15.05 8.38 1.59
CA LEU A 73 15.40 9.22 2.73
C LEU A 73 14.38 10.35 2.93
N GLU A 74 13.93 10.99 1.85
CA GLU A 74 12.95 12.07 1.91
C GLU A 74 11.59 11.58 2.42
N LEU A 75 11.14 10.41 1.96
CA LEU A 75 9.98 9.73 2.50
C LEU A 75 10.12 9.46 4.01
N CYS A 76 11.27 8.94 4.45
CA CYS A 76 11.52 8.69 5.88
C CYS A 76 11.49 9.96 6.75
N LYS A 77 11.83 11.12 6.20
CA LYS A 77 11.80 12.40 6.93
C LYS A 77 10.40 12.99 7.06
N ARG A 78 9.58 12.86 6.01
CA ARG A 78 8.33 13.62 5.87
C ARG A 78 7.07 12.82 6.14
N LYS A 79 7.13 11.50 5.99
CA LYS A 79 5.98 10.63 6.14
C LYS A 79 5.39 10.71 7.56
N THR A 80 4.07 10.81 7.65
CA THR A 80 3.32 10.74 8.89
C THR A 80 3.54 9.40 9.58
N ILE A 81 3.92 9.46 10.86
CA ILE A 81 4.10 8.29 11.72
C ILE A 81 2.80 8.05 12.48
N TYR A 82 2.27 6.85 12.38
CA TYR A 82 1.16 6.38 13.21
C TYR A 82 1.70 5.54 14.37
N LEU A 83 1.21 5.85 15.58
CA LEU A 83 1.43 5.06 16.79
C LEU A 83 0.04 4.72 17.31
N GLY A 84 -0.35 3.44 17.22
CA GLY A 84 -1.65 2.98 17.67
C GLY A 84 -1.72 2.78 19.18
N ASP A 85 -2.93 2.87 19.72
CA ASP A 85 -3.19 2.45 21.09
C ASP A 85 -2.85 0.97 21.25
N ASP A 86 -2.32 0.58 22.42
CA ASP A 86 -1.97 -0.80 22.76
C ASP A 86 -0.83 -1.45 21.93
N GLU A 87 -0.20 -0.72 21.00
CA GLU A 87 0.93 -1.21 20.21
C GLU A 87 2.21 -1.33 21.03
N LEU A 88 2.89 -2.48 20.91
CA LEU A 88 4.24 -2.70 21.44
C LEU A 88 5.29 -2.76 20.32
N ILE A 89 4.85 -3.18 19.13
CA ILE A 89 5.63 -3.14 17.89
C ILE A 89 4.95 -2.07 17.05
N VAL A 90 5.70 -1.04 16.70
CA VAL A 90 5.18 0.13 15.98
C VAL A 90 5.65 0.13 14.53
N GLY A 91 4.89 0.80 13.68
CA GLY A 91 5.24 0.98 12.28
C GLY A 91 4.07 0.66 11.37
N GLU A 92 3.53 1.68 10.74
CA GLU A 92 2.47 1.57 9.75
C GLU A 92 2.93 2.04 8.37
N ARG A 93 2.30 1.49 7.33
CA ARG A 93 2.61 1.88 5.94
C ARG A 93 1.98 3.21 5.55
N GLY A 94 0.91 3.61 6.21
CA GLY A 94 0.16 4.84 5.96
C GLY A 94 0.05 5.70 7.21
N PRO A 95 -0.66 6.84 7.10
CA PRO A 95 -0.91 7.71 8.25
C PRO A 95 -1.87 7.10 9.28
N VAL A 96 -2.61 6.06 8.90
CA VAL A 96 -3.57 5.33 9.76
C VAL A 96 -3.61 3.85 9.34
N PRO A 97 -4.14 2.94 10.18
CA PRO A 97 -4.24 1.52 9.86
C PRO A 97 -4.99 1.27 8.56
N LYS A 98 -4.45 0.35 7.74
CA LYS A 98 -4.99 -0.06 6.42
C LYS A 98 -5.15 1.07 5.39
N ALA A 99 -4.58 2.25 5.63
CA ALA A 99 -4.32 3.23 4.59
C ALA A 99 -3.06 2.84 3.83
N VAL A 100 -3.19 2.33 2.61
CA VAL A 100 -2.05 1.91 1.80
C VAL A 100 -1.57 3.05 0.89
N PRO A 101 -0.25 3.25 0.74
CA PRO A 101 0.28 4.28 -0.15
C PRO A 101 0.14 3.87 -1.63
N THR A 102 0.09 4.86 -2.51
CA THR A 102 0.22 4.67 -3.96
C THR A 102 1.69 4.76 -4.43
N PHE A 103 2.01 4.08 -5.53
CA PHE A 103 3.35 4.00 -6.12
C PHE A 103 3.35 4.51 -7.57
N PRO A 104 3.25 5.84 -7.78
CA PRO A 104 3.07 6.41 -9.10
C PRO A 104 4.26 6.17 -10.05
N GLU A 105 5.44 5.88 -9.52
CA GLU A 105 6.62 5.52 -10.30
C GLU A 105 6.49 4.15 -10.97
N LEU A 106 5.67 3.24 -10.40
CA LEU A 106 5.39 1.93 -10.96
C LEU A 106 4.19 1.99 -11.91
N THR A 107 3.07 2.45 -11.38
CA THR A 107 1.82 2.71 -12.10
C THR A 107 1.14 3.91 -11.48
N CYS A 108 0.96 4.95 -12.28
CA CYS A 108 0.18 6.11 -11.90
C CYS A 108 -1.29 5.82 -12.24
N HIS A 109 -2.16 5.88 -11.23
CA HIS A 109 -3.58 5.62 -11.39
C HIS A 109 -4.26 6.86 -11.97
N SER A 110 -5.19 6.65 -12.89
CA SER A 110 -6.08 7.70 -13.39
C SER A 110 -7.17 8.03 -12.38
N VAL A 111 -7.88 9.14 -12.60
CA VAL A 111 -9.08 9.50 -11.82
C VAL A 111 -10.14 8.41 -11.92
N GLU A 112 -10.33 7.84 -13.12
CA GLU A 112 -11.27 6.74 -13.34
C GLU A 112 -10.89 5.49 -12.53
N ASP A 113 -9.59 5.16 -12.46
CA ASP A 113 -9.13 4.04 -11.64
C ASP A 113 -9.50 4.22 -10.16
N PHE A 114 -9.41 5.44 -9.62
CA PHE A 114 -9.85 5.71 -8.24
C PHE A 114 -11.36 5.58 -8.07
N HIS A 115 -12.16 6.01 -9.04
CA HIS A 115 -13.62 5.81 -9.00
C HIS A 115 -13.99 4.31 -9.05
N VAL A 116 -13.28 3.51 -9.85
CA VAL A 116 -13.43 2.05 -9.87
C VAL A 116 -13.01 1.43 -8.53
N LEU A 117 -11.88 1.85 -7.95
CA LEU A 117 -11.40 1.36 -6.65
C LEU A 117 -12.37 1.67 -5.50
N ASN A 118 -13.03 2.82 -5.56
CA ASN A 118 -14.05 3.26 -4.61
C ASN A 118 -15.33 2.39 -4.67
N THR A 119 -15.68 1.88 -5.85
CA THR A 119 -16.99 1.25 -6.09
C THR A 119 -16.92 -0.27 -6.20
N ARG A 120 -15.77 -0.84 -6.60
CA ARG A 120 -15.63 -2.29 -6.83
C ARG A 120 -16.05 -3.14 -5.62
N ASP A 121 -16.60 -4.32 -5.92
CA ASP A 121 -17.13 -5.24 -4.92
C ASP A 121 -16.03 -5.97 -4.15
N GLN A 122 -14.95 -6.32 -4.84
CA GLN A 122 -13.84 -7.07 -4.27
C GLN A 122 -12.64 -6.18 -4.00
N GLN A 123 -12.06 -6.35 -2.80
CA GLN A 123 -10.89 -5.59 -2.32
C GLN A 123 -11.03 -4.07 -2.51
N ARG A 124 -12.20 -3.51 -2.19
CA ARG A 124 -12.43 -2.05 -2.25
C ARG A 124 -11.36 -1.27 -1.47
N TYR A 125 -10.83 -0.22 -2.08
CA TYR A 125 -9.95 0.75 -1.42
C TYR A 125 -10.55 2.13 -1.60
N THR A 126 -10.90 2.79 -0.51
CA THR A 126 -11.57 4.10 -0.60
C THR A 126 -10.59 5.27 -0.59
N LEU A 127 -10.86 6.28 -1.40
CA LEU A 127 -10.17 7.57 -1.43
C LEU A 127 -11.20 8.70 -1.55
N SER A 128 -11.00 9.78 -0.80
CA SER A 128 -11.88 10.96 -0.86
C SER A 128 -11.73 11.73 -2.17
N GLU A 129 -12.80 12.40 -2.59
CA GLU A 129 -12.79 13.22 -3.81
C GLU A 129 -11.72 14.32 -3.76
N GLU A 130 -11.56 14.99 -2.62
CA GLU A 130 -10.49 15.97 -2.40
C GLU A 130 -9.10 15.41 -2.71
N ASN A 131 -8.82 14.18 -2.24
CA ASN A 131 -7.53 13.55 -2.52
C ASN A 131 -7.41 13.11 -3.98
N ILE A 132 -8.52 12.73 -4.64
CA ILE A 132 -8.53 12.44 -6.08
C ILE A 132 -8.19 13.71 -6.87
N GLU A 133 -8.79 14.85 -6.53
CA GLU A 133 -8.51 16.15 -7.16
C GLU A 133 -7.04 16.57 -6.98
N ILE A 134 -6.53 16.46 -5.75
CA ILE A 134 -5.12 16.76 -5.45
C ILE A 134 -4.19 15.84 -6.25
N TYR A 135 -4.47 14.53 -6.29
CA TYR A 135 -3.67 13.57 -7.02
C TYR A 135 -3.69 13.86 -8.53
N ALA A 136 -4.86 14.17 -9.08
CA ALA A 136 -5.02 14.50 -10.49
C ALA A 136 -4.26 15.76 -10.90
N LYS A 137 -4.19 16.74 -10.01
CA LYS A 137 -3.49 18.01 -10.24
C LYS A 137 -1.98 17.89 -10.05
N GLU A 138 -1.54 17.27 -8.97
CA GLU A 138 -0.13 17.33 -8.52
C GLU A 138 0.68 16.11 -8.97
N VAL A 139 0.07 14.92 -9.03
CA VAL A 139 0.79 13.65 -9.26
C VAL A 139 0.69 13.22 -10.73
N ILE A 140 -0.52 13.10 -11.28
CA ILE A 140 -0.73 12.55 -12.63
C ILE A 140 0.11 13.28 -13.71
N PRO A 141 0.17 14.62 -13.76
CA PRO A 141 0.87 15.31 -14.85
C PRO A 141 2.39 15.04 -14.86
N TYR A 142 2.98 14.77 -13.69
CA TYR A 142 4.40 14.48 -13.60
C TYR A 142 4.71 13.04 -14.03
N TRP A 143 3.92 12.06 -13.58
CA TRP A 143 4.21 10.65 -13.79
C TRP A 143 3.71 10.10 -15.11
N ASN A 144 2.78 10.78 -15.78
CA ASN A 144 2.33 10.43 -17.12
C ASN A 144 3.53 10.36 -18.10
N GLY A 145 3.66 9.25 -18.82
CA GLY A 145 4.79 8.94 -19.69
C GLY A 145 6.08 8.53 -18.98
N ARG A 146 6.09 8.38 -17.65
CA ARG A 146 7.30 8.08 -16.85
C ARG A 146 7.20 6.82 -16.02
N THR A 147 6.06 6.14 -16.01
CA THR A 147 5.83 4.98 -15.16
C THR A 147 6.58 3.75 -15.67
N GLN A 148 6.91 2.82 -14.77
CA GLN A 148 7.47 1.53 -15.17
C GLN A 148 6.53 0.75 -16.10
N ARG A 149 5.21 0.84 -15.86
CA ARG A 149 4.19 0.24 -16.73
C ARG A 149 4.32 0.72 -18.17
N GLU A 150 4.29 2.03 -18.39
CA GLU A 150 4.40 2.61 -19.74
C GLU A 150 5.72 2.23 -20.39
N ARG A 151 6.81 2.20 -19.63
CA ARG A 151 8.12 1.74 -20.14
C ARG A 151 8.06 0.30 -20.63
N ILE A 152 7.39 -0.61 -19.91
CA ILE A 152 7.23 -2.01 -20.33
C ILE A 152 6.41 -2.06 -21.63
N PHE A 153 5.20 -1.52 -21.61
CA PHE A 153 4.26 -1.63 -22.74
C PHE A 153 4.74 -0.90 -24.01
N ASN A 154 5.59 0.13 -23.89
CA ASN A 154 6.19 0.79 -25.05
C ASN A 154 7.35 0.01 -25.69
N HIS A 155 7.86 -1.06 -25.07
CA HIS A 155 9.01 -1.84 -25.58
C HIS A 155 8.67 -3.30 -25.92
N VAL A 156 7.49 -3.80 -25.56
CA VAL A 156 7.07 -5.17 -25.88
C VAL A 156 6.69 -5.31 -27.36
N PRO A 157 6.97 -6.47 -28.00
CA PRO A 157 6.51 -6.75 -29.36
C PRO A 157 4.97 -6.82 -29.47
N GLN A 158 4.44 -6.60 -30.66
CA GLN A 158 2.99 -6.64 -30.90
C GLN A 158 2.38 -8.01 -30.59
N GLU A 159 3.10 -9.10 -30.88
CA GLU A 159 2.66 -10.47 -30.61
C GLU A 159 2.53 -10.73 -29.10
N TRP A 160 3.43 -10.14 -28.31
CA TRP A 160 3.37 -10.22 -26.85
C TRP A 160 2.13 -9.50 -26.33
N GLN A 161 1.86 -8.30 -26.84
CA GLN A 161 0.68 -7.51 -26.45
C GLN A 161 -0.62 -8.25 -26.82
N ALA A 162 -0.72 -8.79 -28.03
CA ALA A 162 -1.88 -9.55 -28.46
C ALA A 162 -2.14 -10.78 -27.57
N ALA A 163 -1.09 -11.50 -27.16
CA ALA A 163 -1.21 -12.64 -26.27
C ALA A 163 -1.62 -12.25 -24.83
N TYR A 164 -1.09 -11.13 -24.32
CA TYR A 164 -1.48 -10.57 -23.02
C TYR A 164 -2.95 -10.13 -23.03
N GLU A 165 -3.38 -9.39 -24.06
CA GLU A 165 -4.78 -8.93 -24.21
C GLU A 165 -5.77 -10.09 -24.41
N ALA A 166 -5.32 -11.18 -25.05
CA ALA A 166 -6.10 -12.41 -25.17
C ALA A 166 -6.15 -13.24 -23.87
N GLY A 167 -5.44 -12.83 -22.81
CA GLY A 167 -5.40 -13.53 -21.53
C GLY A 167 -4.60 -14.83 -21.54
N VAL A 168 -3.66 -14.99 -22.47
CA VAL A 168 -2.80 -16.20 -22.57
C VAL A 168 -1.80 -16.26 -21.42
N PHE A 169 -1.31 -15.11 -20.97
CA PHE A 169 -0.46 -14.96 -19.79
C PHE A 169 -0.70 -13.58 -19.14
N THR A 170 -0.13 -13.38 -17.94
CA THR A 170 -0.18 -12.11 -17.21
C THR A 170 1.23 -11.56 -17.00
N GLU A 171 1.39 -10.24 -16.94
CA GLU A 171 2.62 -9.57 -16.54
C GLU A 171 2.57 -9.22 -15.05
N PHE A 172 3.56 -9.61 -14.26
CA PHE A 172 3.53 -9.42 -12.81
C PHE A 172 4.09 -8.04 -12.41
N MET A 173 5.05 -7.52 -13.18
CA MET A 173 5.77 -6.29 -12.88
C MET A 173 5.09 -5.04 -13.44
N GLU A 174 3.93 -5.17 -14.11
CA GLU A 174 3.24 -4.01 -14.69
C GLU A 174 2.73 -3.02 -13.63
N GLN A 175 2.38 -3.50 -12.43
CA GLN A 175 1.81 -2.68 -11.35
C GLN A 175 2.58 -2.80 -10.02
N ARG A 176 3.66 -3.59 -9.99
CA ARG A 176 4.42 -3.91 -8.78
C ARG A 176 5.90 -4.01 -9.06
N ALA A 177 6.73 -3.66 -8.08
CA ALA A 177 8.15 -3.98 -8.12
C ALA A 177 8.35 -5.50 -7.93
N PRO A 178 9.48 -6.09 -8.40
CA PRO A 178 9.71 -7.53 -8.33
C PRO A 178 9.51 -8.12 -6.93
N GLY A 179 10.07 -7.52 -5.88
CA GLY A 179 9.94 -8.04 -4.51
C GLY A 179 10.37 -9.51 -4.40
N HIS A 180 9.48 -10.37 -3.86
CA HIS A 180 9.65 -11.84 -3.77
C HIS A 180 10.99 -12.29 -3.16
N THR A 181 11.36 -11.68 -2.03
CA THR A 181 12.53 -12.05 -1.23
C THR A 181 12.10 -12.42 0.19
N CYS A 182 12.82 -13.33 0.83
CA CYS A 182 12.67 -13.71 2.24
C CYS A 182 13.93 -13.43 3.06
#